data_AF-A0A1R2C8X1-F1
#
_entry.id   AF-A0A1R2C8X1-F1
#
_cell.length_a   1.000
_cell.length_b   1.000
_cell.length_c   1.000
_cell.angle_alpha   90.00
_cell.angle_beta   90.00
_cell.angle_gamma   90.00
#
_symmetry.space_group_name_H-M   'P 1'
#
loop_
_entity.id
_entity.type
_entity.pdbx_description
1 polymer ?
#
loop_
_entity_poly.entity_id
_entity_poly.type
_entity_poly.pdbx_seq_one_letter_code
_entity_poly.pdbx_strand_id
1 'polypeptide(L)'
;MSKEELIYNAKLAEHSERYADMINYMKSLIDETNGVLNNEERTLLSVAYKQAVGERRNAWRILGSYEEKQKSRGSEHLALISEYKKRIETELHNLCLELVKLIDDKLLKGGAADEVEVFFLKMKGDYYRYMAEAGEAEEIQKSFEAYSHASDAAKSLPVNNPVRLGLALNFSVFYYELKKEPTKACELAKTTFDEALPTLEELDERAYKEATSILGLIKDNLTLWTSEDA
;
A
#
# COMPACT_ATOMS: atom_id res chain seq x y z
N MET A 1 5.26 4.70 28.03
CA MET A 1 4.26 3.62 27.95
C MET A 1 5.01 2.34 27.69
N SER A 2 4.67 1.27 28.37
CA SER A 2 5.17 -0.07 28.06
C SER A 2 4.73 -0.52 26.66
N LYS A 3 5.41 -1.52 26.12
CA LYS A 3 5.06 -2.15 24.84
C LYS A 3 3.60 -2.61 24.82
N GLU A 4 3.12 -3.23 25.90
CA GLU A 4 1.76 -3.74 26.02
C GLU A 4 0.73 -2.59 26.01
N GLU A 5 1.00 -1.50 26.73
CA GLU A 5 0.15 -0.31 26.72
C GLU A 5 0.09 0.36 25.33
N LEU A 6 1.21 0.41 24.62
CA LEU A 6 1.27 0.96 23.26
C LEU A 6 0.40 0.15 22.29
N ILE A 7 0.51 -1.17 22.33
CA ILE A 7 -0.30 -2.07 21.49
C ILE A 7 -1.79 -1.94 21.86
N TYR A 8 -2.12 -1.91 23.14
CA TYR A 8 -3.50 -1.76 23.59
C TYR A 8 -4.10 -0.43 23.13
N ASN A 9 -3.36 0.68 23.28
CA ASN A 9 -3.79 2.00 22.81
C ASN A 9 -3.91 2.08 21.28
N ALA A 10 -3.02 1.42 20.53
CA ALA A 10 -3.15 1.31 19.08
C ALA A 10 -4.46 0.63 18.67
N LYS A 11 -4.85 -0.46 19.36
CA LYS A 11 -6.14 -1.14 19.15
C LYS A 11 -7.35 -0.29 19.55
N LEU A 12 -7.26 0.47 20.65
CA LEU A 12 -8.30 1.43 21.03
C LEU A 12 -8.45 2.55 19.99
N ALA A 13 -7.33 3.04 19.45
CA ALA A 13 -7.33 4.03 18.38
C ALA A 13 -7.94 3.46 17.09
N GLU A 14 -7.65 2.19 16.75
CA GLU A 14 -8.29 1.48 15.64
C GLU A 14 -9.82 1.39 15.84
N HIS A 15 -10.29 0.96 17.02
CA HIS A 15 -11.72 0.85 17.32
C HIS A 15 -12.48 2.19 17.34
N SER A 16 -11.76 3.30 17.52
CA SER A 16 -12.32 4.64 17.50
C SER A 16 -12.03 5.38 16.18
N GLU A 17 -11.46 4.70 15.18
CA GLU A 17 -11.07 5.26 13.88
C GLU A 17 -10.13 6.48 14.00
N ARG A 18 -9.36 6.56 15.10
CA ARG A 18 -8.38 7.63 15.36
C ARG A 18 -7.01 7.23 14.84
N TYR A 19 -6.89 7.05 13.53
CA TYR A 19 -5.69 6.51 12.89
C TYR A 19 -4.43 7.38 13.08
N ALA A 20 -4.58 8.69 13.23
CA ALA A 20 -3.47 9.58 13.57
C ALA A 20 -2.87 9.24 14.96
N ASP A 21 -3.72 8.92 15.94
CA ASP A 21 -3.26 8.49 17.26
C ASP A 21 -2.65 7.10 17.19
N MET A 22 -3.26 6.20 16.41
CA MET A 22 -2.74 4.86 16.13
C MET A 22 -1.31 4.92 15.57
N ILE A 23 -1.05 5.80 14.60
CA ILE A 23 0.29 6.02 14.04
C ILE A 23 1.29 6.45 15.12
N ASN A 24 0.91 7.37 16.02
CA ASN A 24 1.77 7.83 17.10
C ASN A 24 2.13 6.70 18.10
N TYR A 25 1.15 5.84 18.44
CA TYR A 25 1.41 4.66 19.27
C TYR A 25 2.34 3.66 18.56
N MET A 26 2.12 3.42 17.26
CA MET A 26 2.97 2.51 16.48
C MET A 26 4.40 3.03 16.31
N LYS A 27 4.60 4.34 16.13
CA LYS A 27 5.94 4.95 16.10
C LYS A 27 6.67 4.79 17.43
N SER A 28 5.97 5.03 18.54
CA SER A 28 6.52 4.82 19.89
C SER A 28 6.89 3.34 20.11
N LEU A 29 6.08 2.41 19.59
CA LEU A 29 6.36 0.97 19.66
C LEU A 29 7.60 0.59 18.85
N ILE A 30 7.78 1.19 17.66
CA ILE A 30 8.95 0.97 16.81
C ILE A 30 10.23 1.44 17.52
N ASP A 31 10.19 2.59 18.19
CA ASP A 31 11.33 3.07 18.97
C ASP A 31 11.62 2.15 20.17
N GLU A 32 10.60 1.71 20.90
CA GLU A 32 10.74 0.78 22.04
C GLU A 32 11.31 -0.58 21.63
N THR A 33 10.94 -1.08 20.44
CA THR A 33 11.36 -2.39 19.92
C THR A 33 12.62 -2.33 19.05
N ASN A 34 13.23 -1.14 18.88
CA ASN A 34 14.32 -0.91 17.95
C ASN A 34 14.02 -1.41 16.52
N GLY A 35 12.77 -1.25 16.06
CA GLY A 35 12.34 -1.66 14.72
C GLY A 35 11.91 -3.12 14.57
N VAL A 36 12.00 -3.94 15.62
CA VAL A 36 11.65 -5.37 15.55
C VAL A 36 10.17 -5.58 15.88
N LEU A 37 9.35 -5.71 14.85
CA LEU A 37 7.90 -5.93 14.97
C LEU A 37 7.52 -7.39 14.66
N ASN A 38 6.65 -7.97 15.48
CA ASN A 38 6.02 -9.25 15.18
C ASN A 38 4.91 -9.11 14.11
N ASN A 39 4.23 -10.20 13.76
CA ASN A 39 3.19 -10.17 12.71
C ASN A 39 1.99 -9.27 13.06
N GLU A 40 1.51 -9.34 14.30
CA GLU A 40 0.39 -8.52 14.77
C GLU A 40 0.76 -7.02 14.75
N GLU A 41 1.94 -6.68 15.23
CA GLU A 41 2.44 -5.30 15.28
C GLU A 41 2.66 -4.72 13.88
N ARG A 42 3.18 -5.51 12.93
CA ARG A 42 3.28 -5.11 11.52
C ARG A 42 1.90 -4.89 10.89
N THR A 43 0.94 -5.73 11.25
CA THR A 43 -0.45 -5.60 10.78
C THR A 43 -1.06 -4.30 11.29
N LEU A 44 -0.90 -3.98 12.59
CA LEU A 44 -1.39 -2.73 13.17
C LEU A 44 -0.76 -1.50 12.50
N LEU A 45 0.56 -1.52 12.25
CA LEU A 45 1.24 -0.42 11.53
C LEU A 45 0.65 -0.24 10.13
N SER A 46 0.47 -1.34 9.40
CA SER A 46 -0.10 -1.35 8.06
C SER A 46 -1.51 -0.76 8.04
N VAL A 47 -2.36 -1.18 8.97
CA VAL A 47 -3.74 -0.68 9.11
C VAL A 47 -3.74 0.83 9.40
N ALA A 48 -2.94 1.27 10.38
CA ALA A 48 -2.89 2.67 10.80
C ALA A 48 -2.59 3.62 9.63
N TYR A 49 -1.50 3.35 8.90
CA TYR A 49 -1.12 4.20 7.77
C TYR A 49 -2.05 3.99 6.56
N LYS A 50 -2.52 2.77 6.28
CA LYS A 50 -3.43 2.49 5.16
C LYS A 50 -4.72 3.29 5.29
N GLN A 51 -5.29 3.36 6.48
CA GLN A 51 -6.53 4.10 6.73
C GLN A 51 -6.29 5.61 6.67
N ALA A 52 -5.26 6.11 7.35
CA ALA A 52 -4.93 7.54 7.33
C ALA A 52 -4.68 8.07 5.91
N VAL A 53 -3.89 7.35 5.10
CA VAL A 53 -3.63 7.68 3.69
C VAL A 53 -4.87 7.47 2.82
N GLY A 54 -5.65 6.42 3.08
CA GLY A 54 -6.90 6.14 2.37
C GLY A 54 -7.90 7.29 2.45
N GLU A 55 -8.07 7.88 3.63
CA GLU A 55 -8.90 9.07 3.85
C GLU A 55 -8.44 10.26 2.98
N ARG A 56 -7.13 10.56 2.97
CA ARG A 56 -6.56 11.68 2.17
C ARG A 56 -6.69 11.42 0.69
N ARG A 57 -6.40 10.20 0.22
CA ARG A 57 -6.56 9.81 -1.20
C ARG A 57 -8.01 9.95 -1.65
N ASN A 58 -8.97 9.51 -0.83
CA ASN A 58 -10.39 9.67 -1.16
C ASN A 58 -10.80 11.15 -1.22
N ALA A 59 -10.41 11.95 -0.23
CA ALA A 59 -10.67 13.38 -0.22
C ALA A 59 -10.07 14.08 -1.45
N TRP A 60 -8.83 13.74 -1.81
CA TRP A 60 -8.16 14.26 -2.99
C TRP A 60 -8.90 13.92 -4.30
N ARG A 61 -9.34 12.68 -4.48
CA ARG A 61 -10.10 12.24 -5.67
C ARG A 61 -11.45 12.94 -5.79
N ILE A 62 -12.19 13.03 -4.69
CA ILE A 62 -13.48 13.73 -4.64
C ILE A 62 -13.29 15.19 -5.06
N LEU A 63 -12.27 15.84 -4.51
CA LEU A 63 -12.00 17.24 -4.79
C LEU A 63 -11.50 17.46 -6.22
N GLY A 64 -10.68 16.56 -6.77
CA GLY A 64 -10.30 16.60 -8.19
C GLY A 64 -11.52 16.51 -9.11
N SER A 65 -12.44 15.58 -8.83
CA SER A 65 -13.71 15.47 -9.58
C SER A 65 -14.59 16.71 -9.43
N TYR A 66 -14.58 17.35 -8.26
CA TYR A 66 -15.31 18.59 -8.01
C TYR A 66 -14.68 19.77 -8.77
N GLU A 67 -13.36 19.89 -8.75
CA GLU A 67 -12.58 20.90 -9.48
C GLU A 67 -12.87 20.87 -10.98
N GLU A 68 -12.85 19.69 -11.61
CA GLU A 68 -13.20 19.52 -13.03
C GLU A 68 -14.63 19.98 -13.35
N LYS A 69 -15.59 19.63 -12.48
CA LYS A 69 -16.98 20.08 -12.60
C LYS A 69 -17.12 21.59 -12.45
N GLN A 70 -16.36 22.24 -11.57
CA GLN A 70 -16.37 23.70 -11.43
C GLN A 70 -15.68 24.39 -12.62
N LYS A 71 -14.64 23.77 -13.17
CA LYS A 71 -13.91 24.27 -14.33
C LYS A 71 -14.79 24.31 -15.58
N SER A 72 -15.55 23.25 -15.83
CA SER A 72 -16.50 23.20 -16.95
C SER A 72 -17.65 24.23 -16.83
N ARG A 73 -17.92 24.72 -15.61
CA ARG A 73 -18.95 25.74 -15.34
C ARG A 73 -18.40 27.17 -15.34
N GLY A 74 -17.10 27.37 -15.56
CA GLY A 74 -16.47 28.69 -15.54
C GLY A 74 -16.48 29.35 -14.17
N SER A 75 -16.37 28.57 -13.09
CA SER A 75 -16.38 29.08 -11.72
C SER A 75 -15.20 30.04 -11.44
N GLU A 76 -15.48 31.15 -10.74
CA GLU A 76 -14.45 32.09 -10.26
C GLU A 76 -13.66 31.54 -9.06
N HIS A 77 -14.14 30.47 -8.42
CA HIS A 77 -13.54 29.90 -7.21
C HIS A 77 -12.51 28.79 -7.49
N LEU A 78 -12.08 28.60 -8.74
CA LEU A 78 -11.14 27.55 -9.11
C LEU A 78 -9.84 27.61 -8.31
N ALA A 79 -9.30 28.81 -8.09
CA ALA A 79 -8.07 28.99 -7.31
C ALA A 79 -8.19 28.45 -5.87
N LEU A 80 -9.34 28.69 -5.20
CA LEU A 80 -9.59 28.20 -3.84
C LEU A 80 -9.67 26.66 -3.80
N ILE A 81 -10.28 26.05 -4.82
CA ILE A 81 -10.41 24.60 -4.93
C ILE A 81 -9.03 23.98 -5.15
N SER A 82 -8.24 24.52 -6.08
CA SER A 82 -6.88 24.06 -6.37
C SER A 82 -5.97 24.20 -5.14
N GLU A 83 -6.06 25.29 -4.40
CA GLU A 83 -5.28 25.50 -3.17
C GLU A 83 -5.64 24.49 -2.09
N TYR A 84 -6.93 24.24 -1.86
CA TYR A 84 -7.38 23.25 -0.88
C TYR A 84 -6.94 21.83 -1.28
N LYS A 85 -7.00 21.50 -2.58
CA LYS A 85 -6.51 20.23 -3.11
C LYS A 85 -5.02 20.05 -2.88
N LYS A 86 -4.22 21.09 -3.12
CA LYS A 86 -2.79 21.09 -2.87
C LYS A 86 -2.43 20.89 -1.39
N ARG A 87 -3.29 21.38 -0.48
CA ARG A 87 -3.13 21.09 0.96
C ARG A 87 -3.28 19.60 1.25
N ILE A 88 -4.31 18.96 0.69
CA ILE A 88 -4.52 17.51 0.83
C ILE A 88 -3.36 16.72 0.20
N GLU A 89 -2.87 17.14 -0.97
CA GLU A 89 -1.68 16.55 -1.61
C GLU A 89 -0.47 16.60 -0.66
N THR A 90 -0.22 17.75 -0.03
CA THR A 90 0.88 17.92 0.92
C THR A 90 0.73 17.05 2.16
N GLU A 91 -0.49 16.94 2.71
CA GLU A 91 -0.79 16.06 3.85
C GLU A 91 -0.55 14.58 3.49
N LEU A 92 -0.99 14.17 2.30
CA LEU A 92 -0.79 12.83 1.77
C LEU A 92 0.70 12.52 1.56
N HIS A 93 1.44 13.43 0.92
CA HIS A 93 2.88 13.33 0.72
C HIS A 93 3.61 13.12 2.05
N ASN A 94 3.36 14.00 3.02
CA ASN A 94 4.07 13.96 4.30
C ASN A 94 3.81 12.65 5.06
N LEU A 95 2.56 12.16 5.06
CA LEU A 95 2.23 10.87 5.67
C LEU A 95 2.93 9.69 4.98
N CYS A 96 2.99 9.71 3.65
CA CYS A 96 3.65 8.65 2.90
C CYS A 96 5.17 8.67 3.09
N LEU A 97 5.78 9.86 2.98
CA LEU A 97 7.21 10.03 3.17
C LEU A 97 7.64 9.70 4.60
N GLU A 98 6.81 9.99 5.60
CA GLU A 98 7.07 9.59 6.98
C GLU A 98 7.22 8.07 7.11
N LEU A 99 6.28 7.29 6.57
CA LEU A 99 6.36 5.83 6.62
C LEU A 99 7.55 5.29 5.83
N VAL A 100 7.82 5.83 4.65
CA VAL A 100 8.97 5.43 3.83
C VAL A 100 10.28 5.62 4.60
N LYS A 101 10.46 6.76 5.25
CA LYS A 101 11.64 7.03 6.10
C LYS A 101 11.70 6.07 7.29
N LEU A 102 10.56 5.80 7.93
CA LEU A 102 10.48 4.85 9.03
C LEU A 102 10.89 3.42 8.61
N ILE A 103 10.50 3.01 7.40
CA ILE A 103 10.90 1.74 6.81
C ILE A 103 12.42 1.67 6.63
N ASP A 104 13.00 2.69 6.01
CA ASP A 104 14.44 2.72 5.70
C ASP A 104 15.32 2.87 6.94
N ASP A 105 14.92 3.74 7.87
CA ASP A 105 15.76 4.13 9.02
C ASP A 105 15.63 3.16 10.21
N LYS A 106 14.51 2.43 10.32
CA LYS A 106 14.19 1.62 11.50
C LYS A 106 13.80 0.18 11.17
N LEU A 107 12.87 -0.04 10.23
CA LEU A 107 12.23 -1.35 10.07
C LEU A 107 13.04 -2.34 9.21
N LEU A 108 13.82 -1.83 8.25
CA LEU A 108 14.74 -2.64 7.43
C LEU A 108 16.21 -2.50 7.88
N LYS A 109 16.47 -1.73 8.93
CA LYS A 109 17.82 -1.50 9.43
C LYS A 109 18.32 -2.73 10.19
N GLY A 110 19.28 -3.45 9.60
CA GLY A 110 19.93 -4.61 10.23
C GLY A 110 19.68 -5.96 9.54
N GLY A 111 18.95 -5.95 8.41
CA GLY A 111 18.54 -7.17 7.71
C GLY A 111 17.26 -7.74 8.34
N ALA A 112 16.29 -8.06 7.50
CA ALA A 112 15.03 -8.67 7.93
C ALA A 112 14.95 -10.10 7.38
N ALA A 113 14.15 -10.96 8.00
CA ALA A 113 13.80 -12.25 7.39
C ALA A 113 13.07 -12.00 6.05
N ASP A 114 13.24 -12.90 5.07
CA ASP A 114 12.79 -12.73 3.69
C ASP A 114 11.35 -12.20 3.57
N GLU A 115 10.39 -12.78 4.32
CA GLU A 115 8.99 -12.34 4.27
C GLU A 115 8.77 -10.94 4.88
N VAL A 116 9.53 -10.60 5.93
CA VAL A 116 9.47 -9.26 6.56
C VAL A 116 10.02 -8.20 5.63
N GLU A 117 11.12 -8.52 4.94
CA GLU A 117 11.72 -7.63 3.94
C GLU A 117 10.74 -7.36 2.80
N VAL A 118 10.16 -8.41 2.21
CA VAL A 118 9.17 -8.28 1.12
C VAL A 118 7.96 -7.46 1.58
N PHE A 119 7.47 -7.68 2.80
CA PHE A 119 6.34 -6.93 3.36
C PHE A 119 6.62 -5.42 3.39
N PHE A 120 7.77 -5.00 3.91
CA PHE A 120 8.11 -3.57 4.02
C PHE A 120 8.54 -2.96 2.69
N LEU A 121 9.22 -3.69 1.80
CA LEU A 121 9.55 -3.19 0.46
C LEU A 121 8.29 -3.01 -0.39
N LYS A 122 7.34 -3.95 -0.33
CA LYS A 122 6.01 -3.80 -0.93
C LYS A 122 5.32 -2.55 -0.38
N MET A 123 5.32 -2.37 0.94
CA MET A 123 4.74 -1.20 1.58
C MET A 123 5.40 0.09 1.08
N LYS A 124 6.73 0.14 0.99
CA LYS A 124 7.46 1.27 0.41
C LYS A 124 7.01 1.56 -1.04
N GLY A 125 6.87 0.53 -1.87
CA GLY A 125 6.34 0.66 -3.24
C GLY A 125 4.92 1.23 -3.30
N ASP A 126 4.04 0.77 -2.42
CA ASP A 126 2.65 1.26 -2.30
C ASP A 126 2.60 2.76 -1.96
N TYR A 127 3.43 3.22 -1.03
CA TYR A 127 3.36 4.60 -0.56
C TYR A 127 4.03 5.57 -1.53
N TYR A 128 5.08 5.15 -2.24
CA TYR A 128 5.56 5.91 -3.40
C TYR A 128 4.52 5.98 -4.52
N ARG A 129 3.79 4.88 -4.75
CA ARG A 129 2.69 4.88 -5.72
C ARG A 129 1.59 5.87 -5.33
N TYR A 130 1.22 5.94 -4.06
CA TYR A 130 0.20 6.90 -3.59
C TYR A 130 0.64 8.36 -3.74
N MET A 131 1.92 8.68 -3.54
CA MET A 131 2.47 10.01 -3.84
C MET A 131 2.43 10.31 -5.33
N ALA A 132 2.82 9.36 -6.18
CA ALA A 132 2.77 9.50 -7.62
C ALA A 132 1.34 9.73 -8.16
N GLU A 133 0.35 9.00 -7.63
CA GLU A 133 -1.07 9.18 -7.97
C GLU A 133 -1.56 10.62 -7.70
N ALA A 134 -1.01 11.28 -6.68
CA ALA A 134 -1.40 12.63 -6.27
C ALA A 134 -0.71 13.76 -7.05
N GLY A 135 0.14 13.42 -8.03
CA GLY A 135 0.77 14.39 -8.93
C GLY A 135 2.29 14.43 -8.88
N GLU A 136 2.94 13.59 -8.06
CA GLU A 136 4.40 13.56 -7.93
C GLU A 136 5.05 12.54 -8.86
N ALA A 137 5.16 12.91 -10.14
CA ALA A 137 5.66 12.00 -11.17
C ALA A 137 7.07 11.46 -10.89
N GLU A 138 7.92 12.19 -10.15
CA GLU A 138 9.24 11.69 -9.73
C GLU A 138 9.19 10.44 -8.84
N GLU A 139 8.08 10.21 -8.12
CA GLU A 139 7.93 9.07 -7.20
C GLU A 139 7.60 7.76 -7.93
N ILE A 140 7.21 7.82 -9.22
CA ILE A 140 6.94 6.64 -10.04
C ILE A 140 8.17 5.73 -10.11
N GLN A 141 9.36 6.32 -10.27
CA GLN A 141 10.60 5.56 -10.38
C GLN A 141 10.97 4.89 -9.06
N LYS A 142 10.80 5.59 -7.92
CA LYS A 142 11.06 5.03 -6.59
C LYS A 142 10.08 3.92 -6.22
N SER A 143 8.81 4.07 -6.63
CA SER A 143 7.80 3.01 -6.48
C SER A 143 8.19 1.75 -7.27
N PHE A 144 8.61 1.91 -8.53
CA PHE A 144 9.09 0.82 -9.35
C PHE A 144 10.28 0.10 -8.72
N GLU A 145 11.30 0.85 -8.28
CA GLU A 145 12.49 0.28 -7.63
C GLU A 145 12.14 -0.52 -6.37
N ALA A 146 11.26 0.02 -5.52
CA ALA A 146 10.81 -0.67 -4.32
C ALA A 146 10.06 -1.98 -4.65
N TYR A 147 9.14 -1.96 -5.62
CA TYR A 147 8.44 -3.18 -6.05
C TYR A 147 9.36 -4.20 -6.73
N SER A 148 10.33 -3.75 -7.52
CA SER A 148 11.32 -4.61 -8.15
C SER A 148 12.19 -5.30 -7.10
N HIS A 149 12.70 -4.55 -6.12
CA HIS A 149 13.44 -5.13 -4.99
C HIS A 149 12.57 -6.12 -4.19
N ALA A 150 11.32 -5.75 -3.90
CA ALA A 150 10.38 -6.66 -3.23
C ALA A 150 10.16 -7.95 -4.04
N SER A 151 10.08 -7.84 -5.37
CA SER A 151 9.85 -8.98 -6.27
C SER A 151 11.05 -9.91 -6.33
N ASP A 152 12.27 -9.35 -6.29
CA ASP A 152 13.50 -10.13 -6.21
C ASP A 152 13.61 -10.86 -4.86
N ALA A 153 13.33 -10.18 -3.75
CA ALA A 153 13.30 -10.79 -2.42
C ALA A 153 12.19 -11.86 -2.29
N ALA A 154 11.04 -11.67 -2.94
CA ALA A 154 9.91 -12.61 -2.86
C ALA A 154 10.16 -13.95 -3.59
N LYS A 155 11.23 -14.08 -4.38
CA LYS A 155 11.57 -15.33 -5.08
C LYS A 155 11.84 -16.49 -4.13
N SER A 156 12.27 -16.22 -2.89
CA SER A 156 12.47 -17.27 -1.87
C SER A 156 11.17 -17.70 -1.18
N LEU A 157 10.09 -16.93 -1.33
CA LEU A 157 8.80 -17.24 -0.74
C LEU A 157 8.00 -18.21 -1.65
N PRO A 158 7.21 -19.13 -1.08
CA PRO A 158 6.27 -19.96 -1.83
C PRO A 158 5.34 -19.12 -2.72
N VAL A 159 4.98 -19.63 -3.90
CA VAL A 159 4.09 -18.94 -4.86
C VAL A 159 2.69 -18.66 -4.28
N ASN A 160 2.25 -19.47 -3.31
CA ASN A 160 0.99 -19.32 -2.57
C ASN A 160 1.12 -18.45 -1.30
N ASN A 161 2.29 -17.90 -1.00
CA ASN A 161 2.48 -17.05 0.17
C ASN A 161 1.66 -15.74 0.04
N PRO A 162 0.81 -15.38 1.03
CA PRO A 162 -0.03 -14.19 0.96
C PRO A 162 0.74 -12.87 0.74
N VAL A 163 1.94 -12.72 1.31
CA VAL A 163 2.77 -11.51 1.12
C VAL A 163 3.25 -11.41 -0.33
N ARG A 164 3.71 -12.54 -0.92
CA ARG A 164 4.11 -12.61 -2.34
C ARG A 164 2.92 -12.34 -3.28
N LEU A 165 1.76 -12.92 -3.00
CA LEU A 165 0.53 -12.68 -3.77
C LEU A 165 0.09 -11.21 -3.68
N GLY A 166 0.12 -10.64 -2.48
CA GLY A 166 -0.23 -9.24 -2.25
C GLY A 166 0.73 -8.27 -2.93
N LEU A 167 2.02 -8.62 -3.03
CA LEU A 167 2.99 -7.88 -3.83
C LEU A 167 2.64 -7.92 -5.31
N ALA A 168 2.40 -9.09 -5.88
CA ALA A 168 2.04 -9.23 -7.29
C ALA A 168 0.75 -8.49 -7.66
N LEU A 169 -0.26 -8.54 -6.79
CA LEU A 169 -1.49 -7.75 -6.92
C LEU A 169 -1.16 -6.25 -7.04
N ASN A 170 -0.40 -5.70 -6.10
CA ASN A 170 -0.12 -4.26 -6.10
C ASN A 170 0.83 -3.83 -7.22
N PHE A 171 1.78 -4.68 -7.60
CA PHE A 171 2.72 -4.36 -8.67
C PHE A 171 2.06 -4.45 -10.05
N SER A 172 1.10 -5.36 -10.25
CA SER A 172 0.29 -5.38 -11.48
C SER A 172 -0.56 -4.11 -11.61
N VAL A 173 -1.20 -3.66 -10.52
CA VAL A 173 -1.91 -2.37 -10.48
C VAL A 173 -0.97 -1.21 -10.82
N PHE A 174 0.26 -1.20 -10.29
CA PHE A 174 1.26 -0.18 -10.62
C PHE A 174 1.60 -0.16 -12.12
N TYR A 175 1.82 -1.33 -12.74
CA TYR A 175 2.09 -1.39 -14.17
C TYR A 175 0.91 -0.87 -15.01
N TYR A 176 -0.31 -1.21 -14.61
CA TYR A 176 -1.53 -0.77 -15.29
C TYR A 176 -1.74 0.74 -15.15
N GLU A 177 -1.82 1.21 -13.90
CA GLU A 177 -2.26 2.56 -13.59
C GLU A 177 -1.17 3.62 -13.79
N LEU A 178 0.10 3.34 -13.45
CA LEU A 178 1.17 4.34 -13.46
C LEU A 178 2.13 4.20 -14.64
N LYS A 179 2.58 2.98 -14.96
CA LYS A 179 3.47 2.78 -16.13
C LYS A 179 2.73 2.75 -17.45
N LYS A 180 1.39 2.59 -17.44
CA LYS A 180 0.57 2.44 -18.65
C LYS A 180 1.05 1.27 -19.52
N GLU A 181 1.46 0.18 -18.88
CA GLU A 181 1.90 -1.07 -19.50
C GLU A 181 0.86 -2.19 -19.22
N PRO A 182 -0.36 -2.12 -19.81
CA PRO A 182 -1.45 -3.04 -19.47
C PRO A 182 -1.13 -4.51 -19.77
N THR A 183 -0.44 -4.79 -20.89
CA THR A 183 0.00 -6.14 -21.24
C THR A 183 0.85 -6.76 -20.13
N LYS A 184 1.81 -6.00 -19.60
CA LYS A 184 2.70 -6.46 -18.54
C LYS A 184 1.97 -6.64 -17.20
N ALA A 185 1.02 -5.75 -16.90
CA ALA A 185 0.16 -5.89 -15.73
C ALA A 185 -0.66 -7.19 -15.78
N CYS A 186 -1.29 -7.47 -16.92
CA CYS A 186 -2.08 -8.68 -17.16
C CYS A 186 -1.21 -9.94 -17.14
N GLU A 187 -0.02 -9.91 -17.76
CA GLU A 187 0.94 -11.03 -17.72
C GLU A 187 1.36 -11.37 -16.30
N LEU A 188 1.71 -10.36 -15.48
CA LEU A 188 2.10 -10.55 -14.08
C LEU A 188 0.94 -11.13 -13.26
N ALA A 189 -0.25 -10.55 -13.38
CA ALA A 189 -1.44 -11.00 -12.67
C ALA A 189 -1.83 -12.45 -13.06
N LYS A 190 -1.81 -12.78 -14.36
CA LYS A 190 -2.13 -14.11 -14.87
C LYS A 190 -1.10 -15.15 -14.42
N THR A 191 0.19 -14.86 -14.57
CA THR A 191 1.27 -15.77 -14.14
C THR A 191 1.15 -16.08 -12.64
N THR A 192 0.91 -15.05 -11.82
CA THR A 192 0.70 -15.22 -10.37
C THR A 192 -0.48 -16.14 -10.07
N PHE A 193 -1.58 -15.97 -10.79
CA PHE A 193 -2.78 -16.79 -10.61
C PHE A 193 -2.55 -18.24 -11.02
N ASP A 194 -1.97 -18.47 -12.19
CA ASP A 194 -1.70 -19.79 -12.75
C ASP A 194 -0.68 -20.59 -11.91
N GLU A 195 0.32 -19.92 -11.33
CA GLU A 195 1.31 -20.55 -10.45
C GLU A 195 0.77 -20.86 -9.05
N ALA A 196 -0.02 -19.95 -8.46
CA ALA A 196 -0.45 -20.09 -7.07
C ALA A 196 -1.64 -21.05 -6.90
N LEU A 197 -2.61 -21.03 -7.82
CA LEU A 197 -3.87 -21.78 -7.71
C LEU A 197 -3.67 -23.27 -7.43
N PRO A 198 -2.76 -24.00 -8.12
CA PRO A 198 -2.57 -25.44 -7.88
C PRO A 198 -1.97 -25.78 -6.52
N THR A 199 -1.37 -24.81 -5.83
CA THR A 199 -0.62 -25.01 -4.57
C THR A 199 -1.42 -24.56 -3.34
N LEU A 200 -2.66 -24.10 -3.51
CA LEU A 200 -3.46 -23.59 -2.39
C LEU A 200 -3.83 -24.66 -1.36
N GLU A 201 -3.99 -25.92 -1.79
CA GLU A 201 -4.35 -27.04 -0.90
C GLU A 201 -3.28 -27.34 0.17
N GLU A 202 -2.05 -26.84 -0.01
CA GLU A 202 -0.93 -27.00 0.92
C GLU A 202 -0.99 -26.02 2.10
N LEU A 203 -1.84 -24.99 2.02
CA LEU A 203 -1.94 -23.95 3.03
C LEU A 203 -2.81 -24.36 4.22
N ASP A 204 -2.50 -23.81 5.40
CA ASP A 204 -3.42 -23.84 6.53
C ASP A 204 -4.69 -22.99 6.26
N GLU A 205 -5.73 -23.18 7.05
CA GLU A 205 -7.02 -22.51 6.87
C GLU A 205 -6.92 -20.98 6.82
N ARG A 206 -6.03 -20.39 7.63
CA ARG A 206 -5.87 -18.94 7.72
C ARG A 206 -5.17 -18.41 6.47
N ALA A 207 -4.03 -19.00 6.10
CA ALA A 207 -3.27 -18.63 4.93
C ALA A 207 -4.07 -18.88 3.64
N TYR A 208 -4.82 -19.98 3.57
CA TYR A 208 -5.73 -20.29 2.46
C TYR A 208 -6.77 -19.19 2.26
N LYS A 209 -7.45 -18.76 3.33
CA LYS A 209 -8.45 -17.69 3.27
C LYS A 209 -7.85 -16.36 2.81
N GLU A 210 -6.64 -16.04 3.26
CA GLU A 210 -5.95 -14.81 2.86
C GLU A 210 -5.50 -14.87 1.38
N ALA A 211 -4.84 -15.96 0.98
CA ALA A 211 -4.39 -16.18 -0.39
C ALA A 211 -5.55 -16.18 -1.40
N THR A 212 -6.65 -16.88 -1.10
CA THR A 212 -7.84 -16.91 -1.96
C THR A 212 -8.51 -15.54 -2.08
N SER A 213 -8.55 -14.75 -1.00
CA SER A 213 -9.06 -13.39 -1.06
C SER A 213 -8.22 -12.51 -1.98
N ILE A 214 -6.88 -12.62 -1.92
CA ILE A 214 -5.96 -11.87 -2.79
C ILE A 214 -6.09 -12.31 -4.25
N LEU A 215 -6.14 -13.63 -4.51
CA LEU A 215 -6.33 -14.17 -5.86
C LEU A 215 -7.68 -13.76 -6.47
N GLY A 216 -8.72 -13.63 -5.65
CA GLY A 216 -10.00 -13.04 -6.07
C GLY A 216 -9.82 -11.63 -6.61
N LEU A 217 -9.10 -10.76 -5.88
CA LEU A 217 -8.81 -9.39 -6.34
C LEU A 217 -7.97 -9.35 -7.62
N ILE A 218 -6.98 -10.26 -7.75
CA ILE A 218 -6.18 -10.38 -8.98
C ILE A 218 -7.07 -10.75 -10.16
N LYS A 219 -7.99 -11.69 -9.97
CA LYS A 219 -8.95 -12.11 -10.99
C LYS A 219 -9.93 -10.99 -11.38
N ASP A 220 -10.41 -10.24 -10.40
CA ASP A 220 -11.29 -9.09 -10.64
C ASP A 220 -10.58 -8.03 -11.48
N ASN A 221 -9.32 -7.72 -11.16
CA ASN A 221 -8.48 -6.82 -11.96
C ASN A 221 -8.26 -7.32 -13.39
N LEU A 222 -7.91 -8.60 -13.57
CA LEU A 222 -7.75 -9.20 -14.89
C LEU A 222 -9.04 -9.11 -15.73
N THR A 223 -10.19 -9.36 -15.10
CA THR A 223 -11.49 -9.27 -15.77
C THR A 223 -11.77 -7.83 -16.22
N LEU A 224 -11.50 -6.86 -15.34
CA LEU A 224 -11.67 -5.44 -15.66
C LEU A 224 -10.76 -5.02 -16.82
N TRP A 225 -9.45 -5.28 -16.72
CA TRP A 225 -8.46 -4.83 -17.70
C TRP A 225 -8.65 -5.47 -19.07
N THR A 226 -8.99 -6.76 -19.12
CA THR A 226 -9.25 -7.45 -20.40
C THR A 226 -10.59 -7.07 -21.03
N SER A 227 -11.53 -6.52 -20.25
CA SER A 227 -12.78 -5.97 -20.77
C SER A 227 -12.64 -4.55 -21.32
N GLU A 228 -11.68 -3.77 -20.84
CA GLU A 228 -11.38 -2.41 -21.33
C GLU A 228 -10.59 -2.43 -22.66
N ASP A 229 -9.86 -3.53 -22.93
CA ASP A 229 -9.12 -3.77 -24.19
C ASP A 229 -10.00 -4.37 -25.32
N ALA A 230 -11.28 -4.66 -25.07
CA ALA A 230 -12.23 -5.28 -26.00
C ALA A 230 -13.23 -4.26 -26.60
#